data_AF-A0A0C1UKH0-F1
#
_entry.id   AF-A0A0C1UKH0-F1
#
_cell.length_a   1.000
_cell.length_b   1.000
_cell.length_c   1.000
_cell.angle_alpha   90.00
_cell.angle_beta   90.00
_cell.angle_gamma   90.00
#
_symmetry.space_group_name_H-M   'P 1'
#
loop_
_entity.id
_entity.type
_entity.pdbx_description
1 polymer ?
#
loop_
_entity_poly.entity_id
_entity_poly.type
_entity_poly.pdbx_seq_one_letter_code
_entity_poly.pdbx_strand_id
1 'polypeptide(L)'
;LQHRQERFGLDPDALQRVNNRIVHATLTGYGTRGPEAHRPGYDVTAFFGRSGLYDAMREGETGTVPMARPAQGDHTTGLAFVGAILAALRLAERTGEPQTVETSLYETAIWTQATDYAITAVDHAPLRPRARENMIIPTANRYPCGDGKWVVLNMPEESAWPKLCNVIERQDLLSDERFEDIRGRFKHMPEIVAAIDDALSHKSRDQWGEIFDSNGIIWGPVLALHEVASDPQAEALSLFPVLDSDEIGTYRTVAAPMRFVEAEVGPKFPAPKLGEHTRQILADAGHNEAEIDALVKNGAVGDSS
;
A
#
# COMPACT_ATOMS: atom_id res chain seq x y z
N LEU A 1 -7.14 -22.83 -9.31
CA LEU A 1 -7.07 -22.95 -7.84
C LEU A 1 -8.09 -23.96 -7.32
N GLN A 2 -9.37 -23.79 -7.65
CA GLN A 2 -10.46 -24.71 -7.30
C GLN A 2 -10.12 -26.20 -7.49
N HIS A 3 -9.65 -26.62 -8.67
CA HIS A 3 -9.23 -28.02 -8.88
C HIS A 3 -8.18 -28.52 -7.88
N ARG A 4 -7.26 -27.67 -7.40
CA ARG A 4 -6.28 -28.05 -6.38
C ARG A 4 -6.94 -28.20 -5.01
N GLN A 5 -7.82 -27.27 -4.63
CA GLN A 5 -8.59 -27.35 -3.40
C GLN A 5 -9.43 -28.63 -3.38
N GLU A 6 -10.19 -28.91 -4.44
CA GLU A 6 -10.99 -30.13 -4.59
C GLU A 6 -10.12 -31.39 -4.55
N ARG A 7 -8.99 -31.40 -5.27
CA ARG A 7 -8.06 -32.55 -5.29
C ARG A 7 -7.57 -32.94 -3.89
N PHE A 8 -7.40 -31.96 -2.99
CA PHE A 8 -6.92 -32.19 -1.63
C PHE A 8 -8.04 -32.18 -0.58
N GLY A 9 -9.32 -32.03 -0.98
CA GLY A 9 -10.45 -31.91 -0.05
C GLY A 9 -10.41 -30.66 0.82
N LEU A 10 -9.81 -29.58 0.30
CA LEU A 10 -9.66 -28.28 0.95
C LEU A 10 -10.55 -27.20 0.31
N ASP A 11 -11.51 -27.59 -0.51
CA ASP A 11 -12.54 -26.69 -1.02
C ASP A 11 -13.58 -26.37 0.09
N PRO A 12 -14.34 -25.27 -0.05
CA PRO A 12 -15.33 -24.87 0.95
C PRO A 12 -16.29 -25.99 1.33
N ASP A 13 -16.84 -26.71 0.36
CA ASP A 13 -17.86 -27.73 0.61
C ASP A 13 -17.26 -28.92 1.38
N ALA A 14 -16.03 -29.33 1.06
CA ALA A 14 -15.31 -30.36 1.79
C ALA A 14 -15.04 -29.97 3.24
N LEU A 15 -14.56 -28.75 3.48
CA LEU A 15 -14.22 -28.28 4.82
C LEU A 15 -15.46 -28.04 5.69
N GLN A 16 -16.57 -27.58 5.10
CA GLN A 16 -17.84 -27.40 5.81
C GLN A 16 -18.42 -28.73 6.33
N ARG A 17 -18.19 -29.84 5.63
CA ARG A 17 -18.57 -31.19 6.12
C ARG A 17 -17.80 -31.61 7.37
N VAL A 18 -16.61 -31.06 7.59
CA VAL A 18 -15.77 -31.33 8.78
C VAL A 18 -16.07 -30.33 9.90
N ASN A 19 -16.21 -29.05 9.55
CA ASN A 19 -16.50 -27.96 10.49
C ASN A 19 -17.53 -27.00 9.89
N ASN A 20 -18.78 -27.09 10.34
CA ASN A 20 -19.89 -26.26 9.85
C ASN A 20 -19.82 -24.79 10.30
N ARG A 21 -18.79 -24.38 11.05
CA ARG A 21 -18.54 -22.99 11.45
C ARG A 21 -17.28 -22.40 10.81
N ILE A 22 -16.66 -23.12 9.87
CA ILE A 22 -15.41 -22.70 9.26
C ILE A 22 -15.59 -21.43 8.42
N VAL A 23 -14.60 -20.54 8.49
CA VAL A 23 -14.41 -19.46 7.52
C VAL A 23 -13.34 -19.92 6.54
N HIS A 24 -13.74 -20.17 5.29
CA HIS A 24 -12.83 -20.45 4.20
C HIS A 24 -12.50 -19.15 3.45
N ALA A 25 -11.22 -18.86 3.26
CA ALA A 25 -10.76 -17.63 2.65
C ALA A 25 -9.78 -17.91 1.51
N THR A 26 -10.03 -17.34 0.33
CA THR A 26 -9.20 -17.54 -0.87
C THR A 26 -8.65 -16.21 -1.39
N LEU A 27 -7.33 -16.12 -1.58
CA LEU A 27 -6.67 -15.00 -2.25
C LEU A 27 -6.00 -15.50 -3.54
N THR A 28 -6.20 -14.78 -4.65
CA THR A 28 -5.65 -15.14 -5.96
C THR A 28 -5.03 -13.95 -6.70
N GLY A 29 -4.42 -14.19 -7.87
CA GLY A 29 -3.98 -13.09 -8.74
C GLY A 29 -5.14 -12.36 -9.43
N TYR A 30 -6.08 -13.11 -10.03
CA TYR A 30 -7.08 -12.58 -10.97
C TYR A 30 -8.54 -12.90 -10.62
N GLY A 31 -8.79 -13.45 -9.43
CA GLY A 31 -10.09 -13.94 -8.99
C GLY A 31 -10.29 -15.43 -9.25
N THR A 32 -11.39 -15.98 -8.73
CA THR A 32 -11.79 -17.38 -8.86
C THR A 32 -12.70 -17.64 -10.07
N ARG A 33 -13.13 -16.58 -10.76
CA ARG A 33 -14.06 -16.63 -11.90
C ARG A 33 -13.52 -15.84 -13.10
N GLY A 34 -14.11 -16.10 -14.26
CA GLY A 34 -13.74 -15.42 -15.50
C GLY A 34 -12.56 -16.08 -16.24
N PRO A 35 -12.17 -15.53 -17.39
CA PRO A 35 -11.23 -16.16 -18.31
C PRO A 35 -9.81 -16.37 -17.74
N GLU A 36 -9.44 -15.60 -16.71
CA GLU A 36 -8.09 -15.62 -16.13
C GLU A 36 -8.04 -16.28 -14.73
N ALA A 37 -9.11 -16.93 -14.27
CA ALA A 37 -9.18 -17.57 -12.95
C ALA A 37 -8.08 -18.61 -12.67
N HIS A 38 -7.52 -19.20 -13.72
CA HIS A 38 -6.43 -20.18 -13.63
C HIS A 38 -5.04 -19.59 -13.88
N ARG A 39 -4.96 -18.30 -14.25
CA ARG A 39 -3.71 -17.65 -14.62
C ARG A 39 -2.84 -17.41 -13.37
N PRO A 40 -1.56 -17.82 -13.38
CA PRO A 40 -0.62 -17.41 -12.34
C PRO A 40 -0.48 -15.89 -12.30
N GLY A 41 -0.51 -15.30 -11.12
CA GLY A 41 -0.38 -13.86 -10.91
C GLY A 41 0.62 -13.55 -9.82
N TYR A 42 1.40 -12.49 -10.03
CA TYR A 42 2.21 -11.82 -9.03
C TYR A 42 1.75 -10.38 -8.92
N ASP A 43 2.16 -9.70 -7.84
CA ASP A 43 1.91 -8.29 -7.62
C ASP A 43 2.15 -7.45 -8.90
N VAL A 44 3.35 -7.56 -9.48
CA VAL A 44 3.73 -6.78 -10.67
C VAL A 44 2.88 -7.08 -11.92
N THR A 45 2.34 -8.29 -12.08
CA THR A 45 1.56 -8.66 -13.28
C THR A 45 0.06 -8.46 -13.10
N ALA A 46 -0.48 -8.84 -11.94
CA ALA A 46 -1.90 -8.81 -11.65
C ALA A 46 -2.32 -7.48 -11.02
N PHE A 47 -1.61 -7.03 -9.99
CA PHE A 47 -1.94 -5.79 -9.27
C PHE A 47 -1.50 -4.55 -10.05
N PHE A 48 -0.30 -4.54 -10.63
CA PHE A 48 0.21 -3.35 -11.32
C PHE A 48 -0.06 -3.36 -12.84
N GLY A 49 0.27 -4.46 -13.51
CA GLY A 49 0.17 -4.56 -14.96
C GLY A 49 -1.27 -4.61 -15.46
N ARG A 50 -2.07 -5.57 -14.98
CA ARG A 50 -3.41 -5.82 -15.52
C ARG A 50 -4.43 -4.75 -15.14
N SER A 51 -4.30 -4.14 -13.96
CA SER A 51 -5.21 -3.10 -13.46
C SER A 51 -5.07 -1.76 -14.20
N GLY A 52 -3.96 -1.53 -14.90
CA GLY A 52 -3.63 -0.24 -15.49
C GLY A 52 -2.86 0.69 -14.54
N LEU A 53 -2.59 0.27 -13.30
CA LEU A 53 -1.84 1.09 -12.31
C LEU A 53 -0.45 1.49 -12.80
N TYR A 54 0.24 0.63 -13.54
CA TYR A 54 1.53 0.98 -14.13
C TYR A 54 1.45 2.17 -15.10
N ASP A 55 0.45 2.20 -15.97
CA ASP A 55 0.29 3.29 -16.92
C ASP A 55 -0.19 4.57 -16.21
N ALA A 56 -1.06 4.43 -15.20
CA ALA A 56 -1.55 5.54 -14.39
C ALA A 56 -0.47 6.29 -13.59
N MET A 57 0.64 5.62 -13.24
CA MET A 57 1.76 6.20 -12.50
C MET A 57 2.84 6.84 -13.39
N ARG A 58 2.68 6.83 -14.72
CA ARG A 58 3.64 7.43 -15.67
C ARG A 58 3.74 8.95 -15.47
N GLU A 59 4.95 9.49 -15.57
CA GLU A 59 5.17 10.95 -15.56
C GLU A 59 4.77 11.58 -16.91
N GLY A 60 3.59 12.19 -16.98
CA GLY A 60 3.10 12.81 -18.21
C GLY A 60 2.83 11.79 -19.34
N GLU A 61 2.58 12.30 -20.54
CA GLU A 61 2.24 11.45 -21.70
C GLU A 61 3.43 10.63 -22.22
N THR A 62 4.64 11.18 -22.09
CA THR A 62 5.87 10.61 -22.67
C THR A 62 6.79 9.97 -21.64
N GLY A 63 6.44 10.01 -20.35
CA GLY A 63 7.23 9.39 -19.29
C GLY A 63 7.37 7.89 -19.49
N THR A 64 8.39 7.29 -18.89
CA THR A 64 8.55 5.83 -18.89
C THR A 64 7.56 5.21 -17.91
N VAL A 65 6.98 4.04 -18.25
CA VAL A 65 6.19 3.25 -17.29
C VAL A 65 7.10 2.89 -16.11
N PRO A 66 6.77 3.31 -14.87
CA PRO A 66 7.63 3.04 -13.73
C PRO A 66 7.64 1.54 -13.38
N MET A 67 8.70 1.11 -12.71
CA MET A 67 8.76 -0.21 -12.08
C MET A 67 8.28 -0.11 -10.63
N ALA A 68 7.35 -0.99 -10.25
CA ALA A 68 6.82 -1.01 -8.89
C ALA A 68 7.85 -1.56 -7.92
N ARG A 69 7.72 -1.19 -6.65
CA ARG A 69 8.48 -1.85 -5.58
C ARG A 69 7.81 -3.18 -5.23
N PRO A 70 8.57 -4.19 -4.78
CA PRO A 70 8.00 -5.49 -4.44
C PRO A 70 6.90 -5.40 -3.38
N ALA A 71 5.91 -6.28 -3.50
CA ALA A 71 4.87 -6.56 -2.52
C ALA A 71 3.94 -5.39 -2.13
N GLN A 72 3.96 -4.25 -2.83
CA GLN A 72 3.07 -3.13 -2.51
C GLN A 72 1.59 -3.52 -2.65
N GLY A 73 1.24 -4.22 -3.73
CA GLY A 73 -0.11 -4.72 -3.91
C GLY A 73 -0.39 -5.97 -3.09
N ASP A 74 0.62 -6.81 -2.82
CA ASP A 74 0.49 -7.95 -1.90
C ASP A 74 0.11 -7.48 -0.48
N HIS A 75 0.78 -6.46 0.05
CA HIS A 75 0.47 -5.89 1.37
C HIS A 75 -0.94 -5.29 1.41
N THR A 76 -1.31 -4.51 0.38
CA THR A 76 -2.64 -3.88 0.30
C THR A 76 -3.74 -4.93 0.20
N THR A 77 -3.53 -5.97 -0.61
CA THR A 77 -4.46 -7.10 -0.75
C THR A 77 -4.52 -7.93 0.54
N GLY A 78 -3.41 -8.07 1.26
CA GLY A 78 -3.37 -8.68 2.58
C GLY A 78 -4.27 -7.97 3.58
N LEU A 79 -4.28 -6.63 3.59
CA LEU A 79 -5.19 -5.84 4.43
C LEU A 79 -6.66 -6.04 4.05
N ALA A 80 -6.97 -6.03 2.74
CA ALA A 80 -8.32 -6.33 2.26
C ALA A 80 -8.77 -7.74 2.68
N PHE A 81 -7.86 -8.71 2.61
CA PHE A 81 -8.12 -10.10 2.98
C PHE A 81 -8.37 -10.28 4.47
N VAL A 82 -7.58 -9.62 5.33
CA VAL A 82 -7.84 -9.58 6.78
C VAL A 82 -9.23 -8.98 7.06
N GLY A 83 -9.59 -7.89 6.39
CA GLY A 83 -10.93 -7.29 6.52
C GLY A 83 -12.05 -8.26 6.16
N ALA A 84 -11.91 -8.99 5.05
CA ALA A 84 -12.87 -10.01 4.61
C ALA A 84 -12.97 -11.16 5.62
N ILE A 85 -11.84 -11.67 6.13
CA ILE A 85 -11.80 -12.75 7.12
C ILE A 85 -12.47 -12.31 8.42
N LEU A 86 -12.17 -11.13 8.94
CA LEU A 86 -12.77 -10.61 10.17
C LEU A 86 -14.29 -10.43 10.03
N ALA A 87 -14.75 -9.91 8.89
CA ALA A 87 -16.18 -9.79 8.60
C ALA A 87 -16.86 -11.17 8.53
N ALA A 88 -16.22 -12.14 7.88
CA ALA A 88 -16.71 -13.51 7.78
C ALA A 88 -16.75 -14.22 9.14
N LEU A 89 -15.71 -14.09 9.97
CA LEU A 89 -15.70 -14.61 11.33
C LEU A 89 -16.86 -14.03 12.13
N ARG A 90 -17.09 -12.71 12.03
CA ARG A 90 -18.20 -12.05 12.70
C ARG A 90 -19.57 -12.57 12.24
N LEU A 91 -19.72 -12.88 10.95
CA LEU A 91 -20.94 -13.50 10.43
C LEU A 91 -21.10 -14.93 10.95
N ALA A 92 -20.07 -15.76 10.86
CA ALA A 92 -20.10 -17.15 11.33
C ALA A 92 -20.42 -17.26 12.82
N GLU A 93 -19.88 -16.37 13.65
CA GLU A 93 -20.22 -16.29 15.08
C GLU A 93 -21.69 -15.95 15.34
N ARG A 94 -22.25 -15.04 14.54
CA ARG A 94 -23.63 -14.54 14.74
C ARG A 94 -24.68 -15.49 14.20
N THR A 95 -24.42 -16.15 13.08
CA THR A 95 -25.39 -17.01 12.40
C THR A 95 -25.22 -18.48 12.79
N GLY A 96 -24.01 -18.89 13.20
CA GLY A 96 -23.64 -20.30 13.33
C GLY A 96 -23.39 -20.98 11.98
N GLU A 97 -23.44 -20.24 10.88
CA GLU A 97 -23.30 -20.74 9.50
C GLU A 97 -21.88 -20.51 8.98
N PRO A 98 -21.34 -21.42 8.16
CA PRO A 98 -19.99 -21.26 7.61
C PRO A 98 -19.94 -20.09 6.64
N GLN A 99 -18.75 -19.53 6.41
CA GLN A 99 -18.56 -18.43 5.47
C GLN A 99 -17.44 -18.75 4.48
N THR A 100 -17.62 -18.30 3.24
CA THR A 100 -16.58 -18.34 2.21
C THR A 100 -16.34 -16.94 1.71
N VAL A 101 -15.09 -16.46 1.78
CA VAL A 101 -14.67 -15.15 1.27
C VAL A 101 -13.54 -15.30 0.27
N GLU A 102 -13.54 -14.42 -0.73
CA GLU A 102 -12.56 -14.46 -1.81
C GLU A 102 -12.13 -13.03 -2.15
N THR A 103 -10.87 -12.89 -2.55
CA THR A 103 -10.34 -11.64 -3.12
C THR A 103 -9.20 -11.93 -4.08
N SER A 104 -8.71 -10.89 -4.76
CA SER A 104 -7.56 -11.00 -5.63
C SER A 104 -6.73 -9.73 -5.66
N LEU A 105 -5.48 -9.90 -6.10
CA LEU A 105 -4.58 -8.79 -6.42
C LEU A 105 -5.24 -7.84 -7.42
N TYR A 106 -5.88 -8.38 -8.47
CA TYR A 106 -6.54 -7.58 -9.50
C TYR A 106 -7.75 -6.78 -8.99
N GLU A 107 -8.63 -7.40 -8.20
CA GLU A 107 -9.78 -6.71 -7.60
C GLU A 107 -9.33 -5.59 -6.66
N THR A 108 -8.33 -5.86 -5.83
CA THR A 108 -7.79 -4.86 -4.89
C THR A 108 -7.13 -3.70 -5.64
N ALA A 109 -6.37 -3.98 -6.70
CA ALA A 109 -5.76 -2.93 -7.51
C ALA A 109 -6.79 -1.98 -8.11
N ILE A 110 -7.85 -2.52 -8.73
CA ILE A 110 -8.94 -1.68 -9.28
C ILE A 110 -9.56 -0.83 -8.17
N TRP A 111 -9.78 -1.39 -6.99
CA TRP A 111 -10.34 -0.65 -5.86
C TRP A 111 -9.44 0.51 -5.43
N THR A 112 -8.11 0.34 -5.40
CA THR A 112 -7.17 1.43 -5.10
C THR A 112 -7.18 2.57 -6.13
N GLN A 113 -7.68 2.30 -7.34
CA GLN A 113 -7.78 3.27 -8.43
C GLN A 113 -9.20 3.82 -8.63
N ALA A 114 -10.12 3.58 -7.68
CA ALA A 114 -11.55 3.88 -7.86
C ALA A 114 -11.82 5.35 -8.23
N THR A 115 -11.06 6.31 -7.69
CA THR A 115 -11.21 7.75 -8.02
C THR A 115 -10.85 8.04 -9.48
N ASP A 116 -9.71 7.55 -9.95
CA ASP A 116 -9.27 7.74 -11.33
C ASP A 116 -10.20 7.00 -12.31
N TYR A 117 -10.63 5.78 -11.94
CA TYR A 117 -11.62 5.02 -12.71
C TYR A 117 -12.96 5.77 -12.81
N ALA A 118 -13.44 6.39 -11.73
CA ALA A 118 -14.69 7.16 -11.75
C ALA A 118 -14.62 8.33 -12.75
N ILE A 119 -13.47 9.01 -12.85
CA ILE A 119 -13.25 10.07 -13.84
C ILE A 119 -13.31 9.49 -15.26
N THR A 120 -12.55 8.43 -15.54
CA THR A 120 -12.57 7.78 -16.87
C THR A 120 -13.94 7.24 -17.25
N ALA A 121 -14.71 6.73 -16.28
CA ALA A 121 -16.06 6.23 -16.51
C ALA A 121 -17.05 7.34 -16.89
N VAL A 122 -16.90 8.54 -16.32
CA VAL A 122 -17.72 9.72 -16.62
C VAL A 122 -17.28 10.41 -17.91
N ASP A 123 -15.98 10.67 -18.06
CA ASP A 123 -15.43 11.39 -19.21
C ASP A 123 -15.39 10.52 -20.48
N HIS A 124 -15.53 9.19 -20.35
CA HIS A 124 -15.32 8.21 -21.41
C HIS A 124 -13.98 8.39 -22.14
N ALA A 125 -12.95 8.78 -21.38
CA ALA A 125 -11.63 9.14 -21.88
C ALA A 125 -10.51 8.51 -21.02
N PRO A 126 -9.30 8.32 -21.59
CA PRO A 126 -8.14 7.90 -20.81
C PRO A 126 -7.88 8.81 -19.60
N LEU A 127 -7.24 8.24 -18.58
CA LEU A 127 -6.83 9.00 -17.40
C LEU A 127 -5.91 10.16 -17.83
N ARG A 128 -6.12 11.34 -17.22
CA ARG A 128 -5.29 12.51 -17.50
C ARG A 128 -3.87 12.31 -16.96
N PRO A 129 -2.82 12.62 -17.74
CA PRO A 129 -1.44 12.55 -17.28
C PRO A 129 -1.17 13.46 -16.08
N ARG A 130 -0.35 13.01 -15.13
CA ARG A 130 0.01 13.77 -13.92
C ARG A 130 1.47 14.25 -13.93
N ALA A 131 1.88 14.94 -14.99
CA ALA A 131 3.16 15.65 -14.99
C ALA A 131 3.08 16.94 -14.15
N ARG A 132 4.19 17.35 -13.54
CA ARG A 132 4.27 18.59 -12.72
C ARG A 132 3.70 19.81 -13.44
N GLU A 133 4.01 19.92 -14.72
CA GLU A 133 3.61 21.04 -15.60
C GLU A 133 2.20 20.89 -16.18
N ASN A 134 1.49 19.80 -15.86
CA ASN A 134 0.11 19.54 -16.31
C ASN A 134 -0.86 19.34 -15.13
N MET A 135 -0.42 19.64 -13.90
CA MET A 135 -1.29 19.59 -12.74
C MET A 135 -2.39 20.65 -12.82
N ILE A 136 -3.55 20.35 -12.22
CA ILE A 136 -4.71 21.26 -12.23
C ILE A 136 -4.41 22.53 -11.39
N ILE A 137 -3.68 22.37 -10.30
CA ILE A 137 -3.33 23.46 -9.38
C ILE A 137 -1.87 23.33 -8.93
N PRO A 138 -1.14 24.45 -8.77
CA PRO A 138 0.25 24.42 -8.33
C PRO A 138 0.38 24.04 -6.84
N THR A 139 -0.68 24.27 -6.06
CA THR A 139 -0.74 23.98 -4.63
C THR A 139 -1.04 22.51 -4.31
N ALA A 140 -1.23 21.66 -5.32
CA ALA A 140 -1.27 20.20 -5.20
C ALA A 140 -0.26 19.57 -6.18
N ASN A 141 1.02 19.78 -5.89
CA ASN A 141 2.14 19.41 -6.76
C ASN A 141 3.40 19.18 -5.92
N ARG A 142 4.51 18.82 -6.57
CA ARG A 142 5.80 18.54 -5.94
C ARG A 142 6.91 19.38 -6.54
N TYR A 143 7.83 19.82 -5.69
CA TYR A 143 8.87 20.78 -6.06
C TYR A 143 10.22 20.42 -5.41
N PRO A 144 11.35 20.57 -6.14
CA PRO A 144 12.68 20.45 -5.57
C PRO A 144 13.00 21.69 -4.73
N CYS A 145 13.89 21.50 -3.74
CA CYS A 145 14.48 22.55 -2.94
C CYS A 145 15.96 22.73 -3.29
N GLY A 146 16.62 23.73 -2.71
CA GLY A 146 18.01 24.08 -2.99
C GLY A 146 19.03 22.99 -2.70
N ASP A 147 18.69 22.02 -1.86
CA ASP A 147 19.52 20.85 -1.54
C ASP A 147 19.21 19.62 -2.41
N GLY A 148 18.36 19.77 -3.43
CA GLY A 148 17.95 18.69 -4.35
C GLY A 148 16.94 17.71 -3.75
N LYS A 149 16.56 17.88 -2.48
CA LYS A 149 15.44 17.16 -1.86
C LYS A 149 14.12 17.80 -2.27
N TRP A 150 13.03 17.08 -2.09
CA TRP A 150 11.72 17.50 -2.60
C TRP A 150 10.69 17.69 -1.49
N VAL A 151 9.75 18.59 -1.74
CA VAL A 151 8.51 18.76 -0.99
C VAL A 151 7.31 18.38 -1.86
N VAL A 152 6.24 17.92 -1.23
CA VAL A 152 4.92 17.79 -1.85
C VAL A 152 3.94 18.70 -1.13
N LEU A 153 3.12 19.42 -1.88
CA LEU A 153 2.05 20.29 -1.38
C LEU A 153 0.69 19.66 -1.72
N ASN A 154 -0.32 19.88 -0.88
CA ASN A 154 -1.70 19.53 -1.21
C ASN A 154 -2.71 20.47 -0.52
N MET A 155 -3.08 21.55 -1.20
CA MET A 155 -4.06 22.54 -0.74
C MET A 155 -4.98 22.94 -1.92
N PRO A 156 -6.14 22.27 -2.08
CA PRO A 156 -7.05 22.49 -3.22
C PRO A 156 -7.91 23.74 -3.11
N GLU A 157 -7.98 24.39 -1.95
CA GLU A 157 -8.78 25.58 -1.71
C GLU A 157 -8.25 26.82 -2.44
N GLU A 158 -9.14 27.71 -2.90
CA GLU A 158 -8.74 28.91 -3.65
C GLU A 158 -7.83 29.84 -2.85
N SER A 159 -8.00 29.89 -1.52
CA SER A 159 -7.15 30.68 -0.62
C SER A 159 -5.69 30.20 -0.55
N ALA A 160 -5.40 28.97 -1.02
CA ALA A 160 -4.06 28.40 -0.98
C ALA A 160 -3.08 29.12 -1.91
N TRP A 161 -3.54 29.59 -3.07
CA TRP A 161 -2.65 30.21 -4.06
C TRP A 161 -2.03 31.54 -3.55
N PRO A 162 -2.82 32.54 -3.10
CA PRO A 162 -2.25 33.75 -2.48
C PRO A 162 -1.36 33.44 -1.28
N LYS A 163 -1.76 32.45 -0.46
CA LYS A 163 -1.00 32.04 0.71
C LYS A 163 0.39 31.51 0.32
N LEU A 164 0.46 30.59 -0.64
CA LEU A 164 1.72 30.03 -1.13
C LEU A 164 2.61 31.14 -1.70
N CYS A 165 2.09 31.98 -2.61
CA CYS A 165 2.85 33.09 -3.21
C CYS A 165 3.43 34.04 -2.17
N ASN A 166 2.69 34.36 -1.10
CA ASN A 166 3.22 35.19 -0.02
C ASN A 166 4.36 34.50 0.74
N VAL A 167 4.23 33.20 1.04
CA VAL A 167 5.20 32.42 1.81
C VAL A 167 6.50 32.20 1.04
N ILE A 168 6.43 32.01 -0.27
CA ILE A 168 7.62 31.84 -1.14
C ILE A 168 8.14 33.17 -1.69
N GLU A 169 7.62 34.31 -1.20
CA GLU A 169 8.02 35.66 -1.60
C GLU A 169 7.88 35.93 -3.12
N ARG A 170 6.80 35.40 -3.72
CA ARG A 170 6.44 35.53 -5.14
C ARG A 170 5.10 36.21 -5.34
N GLN A 171 4.90 37.36 -4.69
CA GLN A 171 3.68 38.18 -4.85
C GLN A 171 3.54 38.76 -6.26
N ASP A 172 4.63 38.80 -7.05
CA ASP A 172 4.59 39.11 -8.48
C ASP A 172 3.67 38.16 -9.24
N LEU A 173 3.61 36.87 -8.87
CA LEU A 173 2.71 35.89 -9.48
C LEU A 173 1.23 36.19 -9.22
N LEU A 174 0.91 36.91 -8.13
CA LEU A 174 -0.46 37.34 -7.84
C LEU A 174 -0.88 38.56 -8.66
N SER A 175 0.11 39.31 -9.16
CA SER A 175 -0.13 40.53 -9.95
C SER A 175 -0.17 40.25 -11.46
N ASP A 176 0.19 39.04 -11.90
CA ASP A 176 0.17 38.63 -13.29
C ASP A 176 -1.25 38.19 -13.70
N GLU A 177 -1.86 38.93 -14.64
CA GLU A 177 -3.21 38.66 -15.16
C GLU A 177 -3.36 37.23 -15.73
N ARG A 178 -2.27 36.61 -16.19
CA ARG A 178 -2.29 35.22 -16.67
C ARG A 178 -2.58 34.21 -15.57
N PHE A 179 -2.34 34.56 -14.31
CA PHE A 179 -2.44 33.66 -13.15
C PHE A 179 -3.61 33.99 -12.21
N GLU A 180 -4.49 34.93 -12.61
CA GLU A 180 -5.62 35.39 -11.80
C GLU A 180 -6.56 34.24 -11.42
N ASP A 181 -6.96 33.42 -12.40
CA ASP A 181 -7.90 32.31 -12.20
C ASP A 181 -7.25 30.93 -12.41
N ILE A 182 -7.99 29.88 -12.05
CA ILE A 182 -7.52 28.49 -12.17
C ILE A 182 -7.23 28.07 -13.62
N ARG A 183 -7.95 28.63 -14.60
CA ARG A 183 -7.80 28.28 -16.02
C ARG A 183 -6.54 28.89 -16.60
N GLY A 184 -6.25 30.14 -16.26
CA GLY A 184 -5.02 30.84 -16.59
C GLY A 184 -3.81 30.11 -15.99
N ARG A 185 -3.87 29.79 -14.68
CA ARG A 185 -2.82 29.00 -14.02
C ARG A 185 -2.60 27.64 -14.63
N PHE A 186 -3.67 26.92 -15.01
CA PHE A 186 -3.56 25.64 -15.68
C PHE A 186 -2.88 25.75 -17.06
N LYS A 187 -3.26 26.76 -17.86
CA LYS A 187 -2.68 26.99 -19.20
C LYS A 187 -1.20 27.37 -19.15
N HIS A 188 -0.79 28.05 -18.08
CA HIS A 188 0.56 28.56 -17.87
C HIS A 188 1.27 27.88 -16.69
N MET A 189 0.92 26.62 -16.43
CA MET A 189 1.51 25.84 -15.33
C MET A 189 3.03 25.66 -15.47
N PRO A 190 3.63 25.49 -16.68
CA PRO A 190 5.09 25.44 -16.81
C PRO A 190 5.79 26.69 -16.25
N GLU A 191 5.26 27.89 -16.52
CA GLU A 191 5.81 29.14 -16.01
C GLU A 191 5.67 29.27 -14.49
N ILE A 192 4.54 28.83 -13.94
CA ILE A 192 4.32 28.79 -12.48
C ILE A 192 5.27 27.78 -11.80
N VAL A 193 5.43 26.60 -12.39
CA VAL A 193 6.33 25.56 -11.87
C VAL A 193 7.76 26.08 -11.86
N ALA A 194 8.23 26.70 -12.94
CA ALA A 194 9.57 27.29 -13.01
C ALA A 194 9.75 28.40 -11.96
N ALA A 195 8.74 29.23 -11.74
CA ALA A 195 8.77 30.28 -10.73
C ALA A 195 8.84 29.74 -9.28
N ILE A 196 8.11 28.66 -8.99
CA ILE A 196 8.17 27.99 -7.68
C ILE A 196 9.49 27.25 -7.51
N ASP A 197 10.02 26.60 -8.56
CA ASP A 197 11.33 25.92 -8.54
C ASP A 197 12.44 26.91 -8.20
N ASP A 198 12.44 28.08 -8.85
CA ASP A 198 13.38 29.17 -8.56
C ASP A 198 13.27 29.62 -7.09
N ALA A 199 12.07 29.93 -6.62
CA ALA A 199 11.85 30.36 -5.24
C ALA A 199 12.33 29.31 -4.22
N LEU A 200 11.96 28.04 -4.41
CA LEU A 200 12.31 26.96 -3.49
C LEU A 200 13.78 26.55 -3.57
N SER A 201 14.50 26.91 -4.64
CA SER A 201 15.94 26.67 -4.76
C SER A 201 16.79 27.43 -3.72
N HIS A 202 16.23 28.44 -3.06
CA HIS A 202 16.98 29.29 -2.12
C HIS A 202 17.17 28.73 -0.71
N LYS A 203 16.49 27.63 -0.36
CA LYS A 203 16.60 26.99 0.96
C LYS A 203 16.57 25.46 0.84
N SER A 204 17.06 24.76 1.84
CA SER A 204 16.92 23.31 1.92
C SER A 204 15.46 22.91 2.15
N ARG A 205 15.11 21.64 1.88
CA ARG A 205 13.78 21.10 2.18
C ARG A 205 13.39 21.33 3.64
N ASP A 206 14.31 21.09 4.57
CA ASP A 206 14.01 21.16 6.00
C ASP A 206 13.80 22.62 6.46
N GLN A 207 14.54 23.59 5.89
CA GLN A 207 14.31 25.01 6.11
C GLN A 207 12.96 25.48 5.55
N TRP A 208 12.58 25.01 4.36
CA TRP A 208 11.24 25.26 3.82
C TRP A 208 10.16 24.63 4.70
N GLY A 209 10.44 23.45 5.27
CA GLY A 209 9.53 22.78 6.18
C GLY A 209 9.17 23.63 7.40
N GLU A 210 10.16 24.21 8.07
CA GLU A 210 9.93 25.13 9.20
C GLU A 210 9.07 26.34 8.81
N ILE A 211 9.33 26.90 7.63
CA ILE A 211 8.57 28.04 7.08
C ILE A 211 7.13 27.62 6.77
N PHE A 212 6.95 26.48 6.11
CA PHE A 212 5.64 25.94 5.74
C PHE A 212 4.79 25.61 6.96
N ASP A 213 5.36 24.95 7.97
CA ASP A 213 4.70 24.65 9.24
C ASP A 213 4.26 25.92 9.96
N SER A 214 5.16 26.92 10.07
CA SER A 214 4.89 28.19 10.73
C SER A 214 3.80 29.02 10.04
N ASN A 215 3.57 28.78 8.75
CA ASN A 215 2.55 29.45 7.96
C ASN A 215 1.30 28.58 7.72
N GLY A 216 1.25 27.35 8.25
CA GLY A 216 0.13 26.43 8.06
C GLY A 216 -0.08 26.00 6.60
N ILE A 217 1.01 25.85 5.85
CA ILE A 217 0.99 25.24 4.52
C ILE A 217 0.86 23.72 4.70
N ILE A 218 -0.05 23.07 3.96
CA ILE A 218 -0.18 21.61 3.99
C ILE A 218 0.88 21.03 3.05
N TRP A 219 1.94 20.46 3.62
CA TRP A 219 3.07 19.90 2.89
C TRP A 219 3.54 18.58 3.52
N GLY A 220 4.42 17.88 2.81
CA GLY A 220 5.20 16.77 3.36
C GLY A 220 6.58 16.67 2.72
N PRO A 221 7.58 16.16 3.45
CA PRO A 221 8.90 15.87 2.88
C PRO A 221 8.83 14.65 1.97
N VAL A 222 9.42 14.73 0.79
CA VAL A 222 9.68 13.54 -0.03
C VAL A 222 10.95 12.89 0.51
N LEU A 223 10.77 11.94 1.42
CA LEU A 223 11.85 11.20 2.07
C LEU A 223 12.37 10.07 1.16
N ALA A 224 13.68 9.87 1.15
CA ALA A 224 14.26 8.61 0.70
C ALA A 224 14.00 7.52 1.76
N LEU A 225 13.89 6.26 1.32
CA LEU A 225 13.50 5.17 2.23
C LEU A 225 14.43 5.00 3.44
N HIS A 226 15.73 5.28 3.28
CA HIS A 226 16.70 5.22 4.38
C HIS A 226 16.51 6.35 5.41
N GLU A 227 15.92 7.48 5.03
CA GLU A 227 15.57 8.58 5.94
C GLU A 227 14.37 8.19 6.83
N VAL A 228 13.41 7.42 6.31
CA VAL A 228 12.17 7.05 7.02
C VAL A 228 12.45 6.28 8.32
N ALA A 229 13.47 5.42 8.34
CA ALA A 229 13.81 4.65 9.54
C ALA A 229 14.29 5.52 10.72
N SER A 230 14.68 6.77 10.45
CA SER A 230 15.10 7.77 11.43
C SER A 230 14.12 8.95 11.53
N ASP A 231 12.95 8.84 10.88
CA ASP A 231 11.93 9.88 10.91
C ASP A 231 11.31 9.98 12.31
N PRO A 232 11.27 11.17 12.95
CA PRO A 232 10.74 11.32 14.30
C PRO A 232 9.28 10.88 14.43
N GLN A 233 8.47 11.09 13.39
CA GLN A 233 7.06 10.67 13.39
C GLN A 233 6.95 9.13 13.30
N ALA A 234 7.76 8.48 12.47
CA ALA A 234 7.81 7.02 12.40
C ALA A 234 8.29 6.38 13.72
N GLU A 235 9.27 6.99 14.39
CA GLU A 235 9.75 6.55 15.70
C GLU A 235 8.67 6.73 16.78
N ALA A 236 7.99 7.88 16.82
CA ALA A 236 6.88 8.15 17.74
C ALA A 236 5.69 7.19 17.56
N LEU A 237 5.52 6.65 16.35
CA LEU A 237 4.53 5.63 16.04
C LEU A 237 5.03 4.20 16.28
N SER A 238 6.30 4.01 16.63
CA SER A 238 6.97 2.72 16.81
C SER A 238 6.84 1.81 15.58
N LEU A 239 6.97 2.39 14.38
CA LEU A 239 6.75 1.66 13.12
C LEU A 239 7.83 0.62 12.80
N PHE A 240 8.98 0.69 13.47
CA PHE A 240 10.11 -0.19 13.22
C PHE A 240 10.56 -0.94 14.48
N PRO A 241 9.77 -1.92 14.96
CA PRO A 241 10.10 -2.71 16.14
C PRO A 241 11.41 -3.48 15.93
N VAL A 242 12.15 -3.65 17.03
CA VAL A 242 13.41 -4.40 17.10
C VAL A 242 13.10 -5.84 17.53
N LEU A 243 13.68 -6.79 16.82
CA LEU A 243 13.59 -8.22 17.10
C LEU A 243 14.99 -8.82 17.21
N ASP A 244 15.12 -9.88 18.01
CA ASP A 244 16.34 -10.65 18.13
C ASP A 244 16.17 -12.02 17.48
N SER A 245 17.14 -12.40 16.65
CA SER A 245 17.22 -13.72 16.02
C SER A 245 18.60 -14.33 16.29
N ASP A 246 18.63 -15.62 16.62
CA ASP A 246 19.87 -16.37 16.81
C ASP A 246 20.72 -16.47 15.54
N GLU A 247 20.11 -16.33 14.35
CA GLU A 247 20.80 -16.53 13.06
C GLU A 247 21.40 -15.23 12.51
N ILE A 248 20.67 -14.12 12.62
CA ILE A 248 21.05 -12.83 12.01
C ILE A 248 21.31 -11.71 13.03
N GLY A 249 21.16 -12.00 14.32
CA GLY A 249 21.28 -11.02 15.40
C GLY A 249 20.07 -10.10 15.52
N THR A 250 20.27 -8.94 16.15
CA THR A 250 19.24 -7.91 16.33
C THR A 250 18.94 -7.19 15.02
N TYR A 251 17.66 -7.07 14.65
CA TYR A 251 17.23 -6.39 13.43
C TYR A 251 15.90 -5.64 13.62
N ARG A 252 15.59 -4.71 12.71
CA ARG A 252 14.29 -4.01 12.67
C ARG A 252 13.40 -4.60 11.58
N THR A 253 12.10 -4.68 11.85
CA THR A 253 11.06 -4.99 10.85
C THR A 253 10.02 -3.88 10.82
N VAL A 254 8.98 -3.99 9.98
CA VAL A 254 7.89 -3.02 9.89
C VAL A 254 6.68 -3.53 10.68
N ALA A 255 6.13 -2.68 11.55
CA ALA A 255 4.91 -2.98 12.29
C ALA A 255 3.69 -3.04 11.35
N ALA A 256 2.64 -3.76 11.78
CA ALA A 256 1.36 -3.72 11.08
C ALA A 256 0.82 -2.26 11.06
N PRO A 257 0.12 -1.83 9.99
CA PRO A 257 -0.37 -0.45 9.86
C PRO A 257 -1.62 -0.18 10.71
N MET A 258 -1.74 -0.83 11.86
CA MET A 258 -2.85 -0.74 12.80
C MET A 258 -2.32 -0.95 14.22
N ARG A 259 -2.68 -0.04 15.12
CA ARG A 259 -2.33 -0.12 16.54
C ARG A 259 -3.58 -0.35 17.35
N PHE A 260 -3.51 -1.29 18.28
CA PHE A 260 -4.57 -1.54 19.24
C PHE A 260 -4.15 -0.88 20.55
N VAL A 261 -4.99 0.01 21.09
CA VAL A 261 -4.65 0.76 22.30
C VAL A 261 -4.67 -0.17 23.52
N GLU A 262 -5.59 -1.12 23.54
CA GLU A 262 -5.82 -2.05 24.64
C GLU A 262 -5.22 -3.44 24.42
N ALA A 263 -4.53 -3.66 23.29
CA ALA A 263 -3.94 -4.97 22.96
C ALA A 263 -2.56 -4.83 22.32
N GLU A 264 -1.64 -5.67 22.74
CA GLU A 264 -0.31 -5.72 22.16
C GLU A 264 -0.32 -6.56 20.87
N VAL A 265 -0.40 -5.88 19.74
CA VAL A 265 -0.40 -6.46 18.40
C VAL A 265 0.86 -6.03 17.65
N GLY A 266 1.55 -7.00 17.05
CA GLY A 266 2.76 -6.74 16.27
C GLY A 266 3.66 -7.98 16.21
N PRO A 267 4.74 -7.92 15.42
CA PRO A 267 5.74 -8.97 15.41
C PRO A 267 6.48 -8.99 16.77
N LYS A 268 6.50 -10.16 17.41
CA LYS A 268 7.15 -10.37 18.73
C LYS A 268 8.38 -11.28 18.68
N PHE A 269 8.46 -12.10 17.65
CA PHE A 269 9.48 -13.12 17.48
C PHE A 269 9.97 -13.13 16.03
N PRO A 270 11.19 -13.64 15.75
CA PRO A 270 11.63 -13.88 14.39
C PRO A 270 10.71 -14.88 13.66
N ALA A 271 10.83 -14.92 12.34
CA ALA A 271 10.12 -15.90 11.54
C ALA A 271 10.54 -17.33 11.94
N PRO A 272 9.60 -18.29 12.04
CA PRO A 272 9.94 -19.65 12.43
C PRO A 272 10.77 -20.36 11.35
N LYS A 273 11.64 -21.27 11.79
CA LYS A 273 12.38 -22.16 10.90
C LYS A 273 11.43 -23.16 10.23
N LEU A 274 11.86 -23.70 9.09
CA LEU A 274 11.10 -24.76 8.42
C LEU A 274 10.96 -25.97 9.37
N GLY A 275 9.72 -26.33 9.69
CA GLY A 275 9.40 -27.46 10.56
C GLY A 275 9.52 -27.22 12.06
N GLU A 276 9.82 -25.99 12.50
CA GLU A 276 10.06 -25.67 13.93
C GLU A 276 8.91 -26.09 14.86
N HIS A 277 7.67 -25.89 14.40
CA HIS A 277 6.48 -26.16 15.19
C HIS A 277 5.76 -27.46 14.81
N THR A 278 6.33 -28.30 13.92
CA THR A 278 5.65 -29.51 13.41
C THR A 278 5.21 -30.45 14.53
N ARG A 279 6.14 -30.81 15.43
CA ARG A 279 5.84 -31.73 16.53
C ARG A 279 4.82 -31.15 17.51
N GLN A 280 5.00 -29.89 17.88
CA GLN A 280 4.09 -29.19 18.80
C GLN A 280 2.65 -29.16 18.27
N ILE A 281 2.46 -28.77 17.01
CA ILE A 281 1.13 -28.69 16.40
C ILE A 281 0.47 -30.07 16.30
N LEU A 282 1.21 -31.13 15.98
CA LEU A 282 0.67 -32.49 15.94
C LEU A 282 0.28 -33.01 17.33
N ALA A 283 1.08 -32.71 18.35
CA ALA A 283 0.75 -33.03 19.74
C ALA A 283 -0.51 -32.28 20.20
N ASP A 284 -0.63 -30.99 19.89
CA ASP A 284 -1.84 -30.19 20.18
C ASP A 284 -3.09 -30.72 19.44
N ALA A 285 -2.89 -31.33 18.27
CA ALA A 285 -3.94 -32.01 17.52
C ALA A 285 -4.30 -33.41 18.06
N GLY A 286 -3.62 -33.88 19.13
CA GLY A 286 -3.90 -35.14 19.81
C GLY A 286 -3.07 -36.34 19.37
N HIS A 287 -2.04 -36.14 18.53
CA HIS A 287 -1.12 -37.22 18.18
C HIS A 287 -0.14 -37.51 19.31
N ASN A 288 0.14 -38.79 19.55
CA ASN A 288 1.20 -39.19 20.47
C ASN A 288 2.58 -39.24 19.77
N GLU A 289 3.67 -39.27 20.55
CA GLU A 289 5.04 -39.28 20.02
C GLU A 289 5.29 -40.39 18.99
N ALA A 290 4.76 -41.60 19.19
CA ALA A 290 4.97 -42.71 18.26
C ALA A 290 4.27 -42.48 16.91
N GLU A 291 3.12 -41.83 16.91
CA GLU A 291 2.42 -41.42 15.67
C GLU A 291 3.18 -40.30 14.96
N ILE A 292 3.67 -39.31 15.70
CA ILE A 292 4.47 -38.20 15.16
C ILE A 292 5.75 -38.75 14.51
N ASP A 293 6.47 -39.63 15.20
CA ASP A 293 7.67 -40.27 14.66
C ASP A 293 7.39 -41.08 13.40
N ALA A 294 6.23 -41.75 13.32
CA ALA A 294 5.83 -42.47 12.13
C ALA A 294 5.56 -41.53 10.93
N LEU A 295 4.94 -40.36 11.17
CA LEU A 295 4.71 -39.33 10.16
C LEU A 295 6.00 -38.66 9.67
N VAL A 296 6.96 -38.43 10.57
CA VAL A 296 8.29 -37.92 10.19
C VAL A 296 9.03 -38.97 9.38
N LYS A 297 9.08 -40.21 9.86
CA LYS A 297 9.82 -41.31 9.20
C LYS A 297 9.30 -41.64 7.80
N ASN A 298 7.99 -41.51 7.56
CA ASN A 298 7.40 -41.78 6.25
C ASN A 298 7.40 -40.58 5.30
N GLY A 299 7.89 -39.42 5.74
CA GLY A 299 7.99 -38.19 4.94
C GLY A 299 6.67 -37.46 4.74
N ALA A 300 5.63 -37.76 5.53
CA ALA A 300 4.38 -37.00 5.51
C ALA A 300 4.56 -35.59 6.10
N VAL A 301 5.47 -35.44 7.08
CA VAL A 301 5.85 -34.16 7.69
C VAL A 301 7.37 -34.07 7.84
N GLY A 302 7.91 -32.85 7.91
CA GLY A 302 9.29 -32.58 8.32
C GLY A 302 9.31 -31.80 9.62
N ASP A 303 10.29 -32.05 10.49
CA ASP A 303 10.55 -31.27 11.71
C ASP A 303 11.93 -30.59 11.62
N SER A 304 12.21 -29.67 12.54
CA SER A 304 13.46 -28.91 12.55
C SER A 304 14.64 -29.64 13.23
N SER A 305 14.53 -30.95 13.46
CA SER A 305 15.56 -31.77 14.11
C SER A 305 16.77 -32.04 13.22
#